data_AF-A0A936ALI0-F1
#
_entry.id   AF-A0A936ALI0-F1
#
_cell.length_a   1.000
_cell.length_b   1.000
_cell.length_c   1.000
_cell.angle_alpha   90.00
_cell.angle_beta   90.00
_cell.angle_gamma   90.00
#
_symmetry.space_group_name_H-M   'P 1'
#
loop_
_entity.id
_entity.type
_entity.pdbx_description
1 polymer ?
#
loop_
_entity_poly.entity_id
_entity_poly.type
_entity_poly.pdbx_seq_one_letter_code
_entity_poly.pdbx_strand_id
1 'polypeptide(L)'
;MPNDGVKTNKMIRIAKQAITFLFLLVIAGLALNWGGISLGSLSTIAEAQQRQSMNNDALRSDCSFLKDPEEITDKQARHRQDVSQTTEGVSGFMDLQAASLVDPANIPRKNLIDFILFDSMSKAGVASAPICTDAEYIRRVTLDLTGRIPTADEVINFLNDKAVFKRDALVDKLIASPEFIDKWAQFFGDLYKNTAFSTNINRYISGRESFDQWIRTSIQTNKSYNQMAAELISASGDNYTNGAVNFIVGGNVPMGPAQDTMDGLAVATATTFLGLGSMDCLLCHDGSGHLDAVNLWGSQITRAQAWGCPPFSRVPAGASRRQERG
;
A
#
# COMPACT_ATOMS: atom_id res chain seq x y z
N MET A 1 73.90 10.28 -18.80
CA MET A 1 74.17 9.94 -17.37
C MET A 1 72.83 9.78 -16.65
N PRO A 2 72.70 8.84 -15.71
CA PRO A 2 71.88 7.65 -15.94
C PRO A 2 70.66 7.48 -15.02
N ASN A 3 69.54 7.09 -15.66
CA ASN A 3 68.63 5.99 -15.32
C ASN A 3 68.45 5.62 -13.83
N ASP A 4 67.50 6.30 -13.18
CA ASP A 4 67.15 6.19 -11.76
C ASP A 4 66.13 5.05 -11.47
N GLY A 5 65.79 4.23 -12.47
CA GLY A 5 64.65 3.30 -12.44
C GLY A 5 64.84 1.94 -11.77
N VAL A 6 65.93 1.67 -11.04
CA VAL A 6 66.25 0.29 -10.58
C VAL A 6 66.38 0.11 -9.06
N LYS A 7 66.29 1.16 -8.23
CA LYS A 7 66.49 1.02 -6.76
C LYS A 7 65.23 0.78 -5.93
N THR A 8 64.03 1.02 -6.45
CA THR A 8 62.77 0.91 -5.68
C THR A 8 62.25 -0.54 -5.50
N ASN A 9 62.74 -1.51 -6.29
CA ASN A 9 62.22 -2.88 -6.25
C ASN A 9 62.87 -3.76 -5.15
N LYS A 10 64.05 -3.37 -4.65
CA LYS A 10 64.78 -4.17 -3.63
C LYS A 10 64.25 -3.95 -2.22
N MET A 11 63.88 -2.72 -1.86
CA MET A 11 63.32 -2.39 -0.54
C MET A 11 61.91 -2.98 -0.34
N ILE A 12 61.08 -2.97 -1.38
CA ILE A 12 59.73 -3.58 -1.34
C ILE A 12 59.83 -5.11 -1.17
N ARG A 13 60.83 -5.75 -1.80
CA ARG A 13 61.05 -7.19 -1.66
C ARG A 13 61.54 -7.58 -0.25
N ILE A 14 62.41 -6.76 0.35
CA ILE A 14 62.88 -6.95 1.73
C ILE A 14 61.75 -6.72 2.74
N ALA A 15 60.92 -5.69 2.54
CA ALA A 15 59.76 -5.43 3.40
C ALA A 15 58.72 -6.57 3.33
N LYS A 16 58.43 -7.10 2.14
CA LYS A 16 57.56 -8.27 1.97
C LYS A 16 58.12 -9.51 2.66
N GLN A 17 59.41 -9.79 2.50
CA GLN A 17 60.07 -10.93 3.15
C GLN A 17 60.08 -10.79 4.67
N ALA A 18 60.30 -9.59 5.21
CA ALA A 18 60.25 -9.34 6.66
C ALA A 18 58.83 -9.55 7.23
N ILE A 19 57.79 -9.09 6.53
CA ILE A 19 56.39 -9.28 6.96
C ILE A 19 55.99 -10.76 6.91
N THR A 20 56.39 -11.51 5.87
CA THR A 20 56.13 -12.95 5.79
C THR A 20 56.86 -13.71 6.90
N PHE A 21 58.09 -13.31 7.25
CA PHE A 21 58.85 -13.92 8.34
C PHE A 21 58.25 -13.60 9.72
N LEU A 22 57.75 -12.38 9.92
CA LEU A 22 57.05 -11.98 11.15
C LEU A 22 55.74 -12.78 11.31
N PHE A 23 55.01 -13.01 10.22
CA PHE A 23 53.77 -13.79 10.22
C PHE A 23 54.04 -15.28 10.54
N LEU A 24 55.13 -15.84 10.00
CA LEU A 24 55.56 -17.20 10.33
C LEU A 24 56.05 -17.35 11.77
N LEU A 25 56.71 -16.32 12.34
CA LEU A 25 57.11 -16.32 13.75
C LEU A 25 55.92 -16.17 14.70
N VAL A 26 54.87 -15.44 14.33
CA VAL A 26 53.62 -15.37 15.11
C VAL A 26 52.89 -16.72 15.09
N ILE A 27 52.85 -17.40 13.94
CA ILE A 27 52.27 -18.75 13.84
C ILE A 27 53.11 -19.78 14.63
N ALA A 28 54.45 -19.70 14.56
CA ALA A 28 55.34 -20.56 15.34
C ALA A 28 55.26 -20.27 16.86
N GLY A 29 55.10 -19.01 17.26
CA GLY A 29 54.88 -18.63 18.66
C GLY A 29 53.52 -19.07 19.20
N LEU A 30 52.48 -19.08 18.36
CA LEU A 30 51.17 -19.64 18.71
C LEU A 30 51.19 -21.18 18.80
N ALA A 31 52.03 -21.84 17.98
CA ALA A 31 52.20 -23.30 18.02
C ALA A 31 53.07 -23.77 19.21
N LEU A 32 54.00 -22.95 19.71
CA LEU A 32 54.90 -23.31 20.81
C LEU A 32 54.31 -23.01 22.22
N ASN A 33 53.14 -22.37 22.32
CA ASN A 33 52.42 -22.20 23.59
C ASN A 33 51.28 -23.22 23.78
N TRP A 34 51.24 -24.30 22.98
CA TRP A 34 50.30 -25.43 23.13
C TRP A 34 50.75 -26.43 24.21
N GLY A 35 51.10 -25.93 25.40
CA GLY A 35 51.31 -26.73 26.60
C GLY A 35 50.13 -26.68 27.59
N GLY A 36 49.02 -26.04 27.23
CA GLY A 36 47.97 -25.62 28.18
C GLY A 36 46.53 -26.02 27.85
N ILE A 37 46.27 -26.84 26.83
CA ILE A 37 44.93 -27.38 26.62
C ILE A 37 44.81 -28.67 27.43
N SER A 38 44.40 -28.52 28.69
CA SER A 38 43.95 -29.65 29.50
C SER A 38 42.89 -30.46 28.73
N LEU A 39 43.04 -31.78 28.73
CA LEU A 39 42.05 -32.75 28.22
C LEU A 39 40.65 -32.58 28.83
N GLY A 40 40.48 -31.76 29.88
CA GLY A 40 39.17 -31.36 30.41
C GLY A 40 38.42 -30.29 29.58
N SER A 41 39.07 -29.62 28.63
CA SER A 41 38.42 -28.60 27.77
C SER A 41 37.78 -29.18 26.50
N LEU A 42 38.31 -30.30 25.99
CA LEU A 42 37.69 -31.04 24.88
C LEU A 42 36.44 -31.79 25.34
N SER A 43 36.42 -32.32 26.57
CA SER A 43 35.22 -32.92 27.13
C SER A 43 34.12 -31.88 27.39
N THR A 44 34.46 -30.66 27.82
CA THR A 44 33.47 -29.58 28.00
C THR A 44 32.94 -29.03 26.69
N ILE A 45 33.76 -28.93 25.63
CA ILE A 45 33.28 -28.55 24.29
C ILE A 45 32.44 -29.68 23.67
N ALA A 46 32.86 -30.94 23.82
CA ALA A 46 32.07 -32.09 23.37
C ALA A 46 30.74 -32.21 24.13
N GLU A 47 30.73 -31.98 25.45
CA GLU A 47 29.51 -31.93 26.25
C GLU A 47 28.63 -30.71 25.95
N ALA A 48 29.21 -29.57 25.56
CA ALA A 48 28.45 -28.39 25.13
C ALA A 48 27.83 -28.59 23.74
N GLN A 49 28.57 -29.18 22.78
CA GLN A 49 28.03 -29.57 21.47
C GLN A 49 26.98 -30.67 21.59
N GLN A 50 27.19 -31.65 22.48
CA GLN A 50 26.23 -32.73 22.71
C GLN A 50 24.99 -32.23 23.47
N ARG A 51 25.15 -31.29 24.42
CA ARG A 51 23.99 -30.57 25.02
C ARG A 51 23.26 -29.74 23.98
N GLN A 52 23.94 -29.06 23.06
CA GLN A 52 23.30 -28.26 22.02
C GLN A 52 22.62 -29.13 20.95
N SER A 53 23.16 -30.31 20.62
CA SER A 53 22.47 -31.30 19.76
C SER A 53 21.27 -31.91 20.48
N MET A 54 21.40 -32.33 21.74
CA MET A 54 20.29 -32.86 22.54
C MET A 54 19.19 -31.82 22.76
N ASN A 55 19.53 -30.54 22.92
CA ASN A 55 18.56 -29.46 23.07
C ASN A 55 17.88 -29.12 21.72
N ASN A 56 18.60 -29.22 20.60
CA ASN A 56 18.00 -29.12 19.27
C ASN A 56 17.12 -30.32 18.92
N ASP A 57 17.46 -31.52 19.38
CA ASP A 57 16.64 -32.73 19.24
C ASP A 57 15.40 -32.65 20.14
N ALA A 58 15.50 -32.08 21.34
CA ALA A 58 14.37 -31.79 22.22
C ALA A 58 13.44 -30.67 21.67
N LEU A 59 14.01 -29.59 21.12
CA LEU A 59 13.25 -28.54 20.43
C LEU A 59 12.63 -29.04 19.11
N ARG A 60 13.29 -29.96 18.40
CA ARG A 60 12.71 -30.70 17.26
C ARG A 60 11.61 -31.65 17.70
N SER A 61 11.79 -32.33 18.83
CA SER A 61 10.84 -33.31 19.36
C SER A 61 9.62 -32.67 20.01
N ASP A 62 9.53 -31.35 20.13
CA ASP A 62 8.32 -30.64 20.59
C ASP A 62 7.75 -29.68 19.52
N CYS A 63 8.46 -29.49 18.41
CA CYS A 63 7.97 -28.70 17.30
C CYS A 63 6.99 -29.50 16.45
N SER A 64 5.69 -29.23 16.61
CA SER A 64 4.61 -29.87 15.84
C SER A 64 4.83 -29.76 14.32
N PHE A 65 5.41 -28.66 13.85
CA PHE A 65 5.75 -28.45 12.44
C PHE A 65 6.90 -29.32 11.94
N LEU A 66 7.89 -29.65 12.76
CA LEU A 66 9.01 -30.52 12.35
C LEU A 66 8.69 -32.00 12.52
N LYS A 67 7.75 -32.34 13.41
CA LYS A 67 7.21 -33.69 13.56
C LYS A 67 6.39 -34.13 12.36
N ASP A 68 5.54 -33.22 11.88
CA ASP A 68 4.71 -33.46 10.71
C ASP A 68 4.47 -32.14 9.96
N PRO A 69 5.44 -31.73 9.11
CA PRO A 69 5.29 -30.54 8.28
C PRO A 69 4.06 -30.66 7.38
N GLU A 70 3.81 -31.85 6.84
CA GLU A 70 2.66 -32.14 5.98
C GLU A 70 1.35 -31.95 6.75
N GLU A 71 1.25 -32.37 8.02
CA GLU A 71 0.05 -32.12 8.84
C GLU A 71 -0.31 -30.64 8.93
N ILE A 72 0.66 -29.73 9.09
CA ILE A 72 0.39 -28.29 9.23
C ILE A 72 0.15 -27.62 7.87
N THR A 73 0.97 -27.92 6.87
CA THR A 73 0.80 -27.37 5.51
C THR A 73 -0.53 -27.86 4.91
N ASP A 74 -0.90 -29.12 5.17
CA ASP A 74 -2.16 -29.70 4.77
C ASP A 74 -3.32 -29.30 5.69
N LYS A 75 -3.12 -28.94 6.96
CA LYS A 75 -4.23 -28.45 7.82
C LYS A 75 -4.88 -27.20 7.22
N GLN A 76 -4.07 -26.26 6.73
CA GLN A 76 -4.59 -25.08 6.04
C GLN A 76 -5.22 -25.44 4.69
N ALA A 77 -4.61 -26.36 3.93
CA ALA A 77 -5.18 -26.82 2.67
C ALA A 77 -6.52 -27.56 2.86
N ARG A 78 -6.58 -28.49 3.82
CA ARG A 78 -7.78 -29.23 4.25
C ARG A 78 -8.85 -28.31 4.81
N HIS A 79 -8.48 -27.30 5.62
CA HIS A 79 -9.45 -26.32 6.11
C HIS A 79 -10.02 -25.47 4.97
N ARG A 80 -9.18 -25.04 4.02
CA ARG A 80 -9.67 -24.37 2.80
C ARG A 80 -10.58 -25.28 1.97
N GLN A 81 -10.24 -26.55 1.83
CA GLN A 81 -11.07 -27.53 1.14
C GLN A 81 -12.40 -27.77 1.88
N ASP A 82 -12.39 -27.87 3.21
CA ASP A 82 -13.57 -28.03 4.06
C ASP A 82 -14.50 -26.81 3.97
N VAL A 83 -13.94 -25.60 4.03
CA VAL A 83 -14.68 -24.35 3.80
C VAL A 83 -15.21 -24.29 2.36
N SER A 84 -14.44 -24.70 1.36
CA SER A 84 -14.89 -24.79 -0.04
C SER A 84 -16.04 -25.78 -0.19
N GLN A 85 -15.90 -26.99 0.34
CA GLN A 85 -16.92 -28.04 0.30
C GLN A 85 -18.20 -27.63 1.04
N THR A 86 -18.04 -26.96 2.19
CA THR A 86 -19.18 -26.41 2.95
C THR A 86 -19.86 -25.30 2.14
N THR A 87 -19.08 -24.43 1.50
CA THR A 87 -19.62 -23.35 0.67
C THR A 87 -20.34 -23.91 -0.55
N GLU A 88 -19.76 -24.90 -1.24
CA GLU A 88 -20.36 -25.59 -2.38
C GLU A 88 -21.64 -26.33 -1.96
N GLY A 89 -21.60 -27.05 -0.84
CA GLY A 89 -22.77 -27.72 -0.26
C GLY A 89 -23.91 -26.75 0.05
N VAL A 90 -23.61 -25.65 0.76
CA VAL A 90 -24.59 -24.60 1.07
C VAL A 90 -25.09 -23.90 -0.20
N SER A 91 -24.21 -23.61 -1.16
CA SER A 91 -24.58 -22.93 -2.41
C SER A 91 -25.57 -23.75 -3.24
N GLY A 92 -25.52 -25.09 -3.17
CA GLY A 92 -26.49 -25.97 -3.81
C GLY A 92 -27.89 -25.93 -3.18
N PHE A 93 -28.00 -25.50 -1.92
CA PHE A 93 -29.28 -25.27 -1.23
C PHE A 93 -29.75 -23.80 -1.30
N MET A 94 -28.88 -22.89 -1.74
CA MET A 94 -29.30 -21.53 -2.04
C MET A 94 -30.00 -21.58 -3.40
N ASP A 95 -31.29 -21.26 -3.42
CA ASP A 95 -31.98 -20.92 -4.67
C ASP A 95 -31.37 -19.61 -5.17
N LEU A 96 -30.24 -19.73 -5.87
CA LEU A 96 -29.59 -18.63 -6.57
C LEU A 96 -30.48 -18.30 -7.76
N GLN A 97 -31.60 -17.64 -7.49
CA GLN A 97 -32.30 -16.89 -8.52
C GLN A 97 -31.31 -15.88 -9.04
N ALA A 98 -30.71 -16.19 -10.19
CA ALA A 98 -29.86 -15.28 -10.92
C ALA A 98 -30.63 -13.96 -11.01
N ALA A 99 -30.07 -12.90 -10.41
CA ALA A 99 -30.72 -11.61 -10.40
C ALA A 99 -31.09 -11.28 -11.85
N SER A 100 -32.40 -11.20 -12.14
CA SER A 100 -32.87 -10.93 -13.48
C SER A 100 -32.36 -9.54 -13.87
N LEU A 101 -31.40 -9.51 -14.79
CA LEU A 101 -30.84 -8.26 -15.27
C LEU A 101 -31.94 -7.48 -15.98
N VAL A 102 -31.98 -6.18 -15.75
CA VAL A 102 -32.96 -5.26 -16.31
C VAL A 102 -32.29 -4.36 -17.34
N ASP A 103 -33.08 -3.90 -18.31
CA ASP A 103 -32.63 -2.86 -19.22
C ASP A 103 -32.32 -1.57 -18.42
N PRO A 104 -31.10 -1.02 -18.50
CA PRO A 104 -30.73 0.25 -17.86
C PRO A 104 -31.70 1.38 -18.19
N ALA A 105 -32.36 1.34 -19.36
CA ALA A 105 -33.35 2.32 -19.77
C ALA A 105 -34.57 2.38 -18.82
N ASN A 106 -34.86 1.30 -18.10
CA ASN A 106 -36.00 1.17 -17.20
C ASN A 106 -35.68 1.55 -15.74
N ILE A 107 -34.43 1.87 -15.42
CA ILE A 107 -34.05 2.28 -14.07
C ILE A 107 -34.39 3.77 -13.87
N PRO A 108 -35.08 4.16 -12.78
CA PRO A 108 -35.28 5.55 -12.41
C PRO A 108 -33.95 6.29 -12.21
N ARG A 109 -33.85 7.51 -12.74
CA ARG A 109 -32.67 8.36 -12.60
C ARG A 109 -32.94 9.40 -11.53
N LYS A 110 -32.11 9.46 -10.49
CA LYS A 110 -32.25 10.42 -9.39
C LYS A 110 -31.19 11.51 -9.44
N ASN A 111 -29.99 11.21 -9.91
CA ASN A 111 -28.85 12.13 -9.89
C ASN A 111 -28.03 12.08 -11.20
N LEU A 112 -27.11 13.03 -11.35
CA LEU A 112 -26.22 13.14 -12.51
C LEU A 112 -25.45 11.85 -12.81
N ILE A 113 -25.00 11.13 -11.77
CA ILE A 113 -24.23 9.89 -11.91
C ILE A 113 -25.11 8.80 -12.50
N ASP A 114 -26.37 8.67 -12.06
CA ASP A 114 -27.32 7.70 -12.62
C ASP A 114 -27.53 7.93 -14.12
N PHE A 115 -27.67 9.20 -14.54
CA PHE A 115 -27.80 9.54 -15.96
C PHE A 115 -26.55 9.10 -16.74
N ILE A 116 -25.35 9.47 -16.28
CA ILE A 116 -24.10 9.12 -16.96
C ILE A 116 -23.91 7.60 -17.03
N LEU A 117 -24.17 6.90 -15.92
CA LEU A 117 -23.95 5.45 -15.79
C LEU A 117 -24.91 4.66 -16.67
N PHE A 118 -26.23 4.86 -16.49
CA PHE A 118 -27.22 4.04 -17.18
C PHE A 118 -27.31 4.38 -18.67
N ASP A 119 -27.07 5.62 -19.08
CA ASP A 119 -26.99 5.98 -20.51
C ASP A 119 -25.78 5.32 -21.18
N SER A 120 -24.63 5.27 -20.47
CA SER A 120 -23.42 4.62 -20.98
C SER A 120 -23.62 3.11 -21.10
N MET A 121 -24.25 2.48 -20.09
CA MET A 121 -24.59 1.06 -20.12
C MET A 121 -25.56 0.73 -21.27
N SER A 122 -26.60 1.55 -21.45
CA SER A 122 -27.58 1.35 -22.51
C SER A 122 -26.95 1.47 -23.91
N LYS A 123 -26.07 2.46 -24.13
CA LYS A 123 -25.29 2.58 -25.38
C LYS A 123 -24.33 1.41 -25.61
N ALA A 124 -23.76 0.86 -24.55
CA ALA A 124 -22.85 -0.28 -24.61
C ALA A 124 -23.58 -1.64 -24.69
N GLY A 125 -24.91 -1.68 -24.62
CA GLY A 125 -25.68 -2.92 -24.57
C GLY A 125 -25.46 -3.75 -23.30
N VAL A 126 -25.02 -3.12 -22.21
CA VAL A 126 -24.76 -3.77 -20.92
C VAL A 126 -26.02 -3.70 -20.06
N ALA A 127 -26.56 -4.86 -19.69
CA ALA A 127 -27.72 -4.93 -18.80
C ALA A 127 -27.35 -4.55 -17.34
N SER A 128 -28.31 -4.03 -16.58
CA SER A 128 -28.10 -3.60 -15.19
C SER A 128 -28.69 -4.58 -14.19
N ALA A 129 -28.17 -4.56 -12.97
CA ALA A 129 -28.87 -5.15 -11.82
C ALA A 129 -30.16 -4.35 -11.52
N PRO A 130 -31.22 -5.01 -11.01
CA PRO A 130 -32.44 -4.33 -10.57
C PRO A 130 -32.18 -3.45 -9.34
N ILE A 131 -33.11 -2.53 -9.05
CA ILE A 131 -33.07 -1.74 -7.81
C ILE A 131 -33.18 -2.68 -6.61
N CYS A 132 -32.26 -2.52 -5.65
CA CYS A 132 -32.27 -3.30 -4.42
C CYS A 132 -33.52 -3.06 -3.56
N THR A 133 -33.90 -4.09 -2.81
CA THR A 133 -34.98 -4.04 -1.82
C THR A 133 -34.62 -3.11 -0.66
N ASP A 134 -35.61 -2.67 0.12
CA ASP A 134 -35.35 -1.82 1.30
C ASP A 134 -34.47 -2.51 2.36
N ALA A 135 -34.60 -3.83 2.51
CA ALA A 135 -33.78 -4.60 3.45
C ALA A 135 -32.31 -4.65 3.02
N GLU A 136 -32.05 -4.83 1.72
CA GLU A 136 -30.69 -4.76 1.18
C GLU A 136 -30.15 -3.33 1.25
N TYR A 137 -30.98 -2.33 0.93
CA TYR A 137 -30.59 -0.93 0.93
C TYR A 137 -30.05 -0.49 2.29
N ILE A 138 -30.81 -0.69 3.38
CA ILE A 138 -30.38 -0.26 4.72
C ILE A 138 -29.08 -0.93 5.14
N ARG A 139 -28.90 -2.22 4.83
CA ARG A 139 -27.66 -2.93 5.15
C ARG A 139 -26.47 -2.38 4.37
N ARG A 140 -26.60 -2.20 3.05
CA ARG A 140 -25.52 -1.71 2.18
C ARG A 140 -25.14 -0.27 2.53
N VAL A 141 -26.13 0.62 2.61
CA VAL A 141 -25.87 2.05 2.86
C VAL A 141 -25.24 2.30 4.24
N THR A 142 -25.63 1.54 5.27
CA THR A 142 -25.02 1.67 6.61
C THR A 142 -23.58 1.19 6.60
N LEU A 143 -23.29 0.05 5.95
CA LEU A 143 -21.92 -0.46 5.83
C LEU A 143 -21.03 0.47 5.01
N ASP A 144 -21.54 1.00 3.91
CA ASP A 144 -20.77 1.87 3.02
C ASP A 144 -20.46 3.21 3.69
N LEU A 145 -21.47 3.84 4.30
CA LEU A 145 -21.31 5.18 4.88
C LEU A 145 -20.65 5.18 6.26
N THR A 146 -20.89 4.15 7.08
CA THR A 146 -20.47 4.13 8.49
C THR A 146 -19.64 2.91 8.88
N GLY A 147 -19.43 1.94 7.98
CA GLY A 147 -18.62 0.76 8.24
C GLY A 147 -19.24 -0.26 9.20
N ARG A 148 -20.47 -0.03 9.65
CA ARG A 148 -21.16 -0.87 10.65
C ARG A 148 -22.43 -1.50 10.09
N ILE A 149 -22.83 -2.62 10.70
CA ILE A 149 -24.10 -3.28 10.41
C ILE A 149 -25.20 -2.55 11.20
N PRO A 150 -26.38 -2.26 10.62
CA PRO A 150 -27.47 -1.62 11.34
C PRO A 150 -28.00 -2.53 12.46
N THR A 151 -28.50 -1.93 13.53
CA THR A 151 -29.16 -2.69 14.61
C THR A 151 -30.51 -3.24 14.16
N ALA A 152 -31.00 -4.27 14.86
CA ALA A 152 -32.31 -4.86 14.54
C ALA A 152 -33.44 -3.83 14.58
N ASP A 153 -33.43 -2.94 15.58
CA ASP A 153 -34.43 -1.88 15.73
C ASP A 153 -34.37 -0.86 14.59
N GLU A 154 -33.18 -0.45 14.16
CA GLU A 154 -33.01 0.45 13.01
C GLU A 154 -33.57 -0.18 11.72
N VAL A 155 -33.35 -1.48 11.51
CA VAL A 155 -33.90 -2.22 10.36
C VAL A 155 -35.42 -2.27 10.44
N ILE A 156 -35.99 -2.68 11.58
CA ILE A 156 -37.43 -2.79 11.76
C ILE A 156 -38.11 -1.43 11.52
N ASN A 157 -37.56 -0.37 12.10
CA ASN A 157 -38.10 0.98 11.95
C ASN A 157 -38.06 1.45 10.48
N PHE A 158 -36.95 1.22 9.77
CA PHE A 158 -36.82 1.61 8.37
C PHE A 158 -37.74 0.82 7.41
N LEU A 159 -37.95 -0.47 7.66
CA LEU A 159 -38.85 -1.31 6.86
C LEU A 159 -40.32 -0.95 7.09
N ASN A 160 -40.67 -0.54 8.32
CA ASN A 160 -42.00 -0.09 8.67
C ASN A 160 -42.31 1.33 8.18
N ASP A 161 -41.28 2.17 8.01
CA ASP A 161 -41.44 3.51 7.45
C ASP A 161 -41.96 3.47 6.01
N LYS A 162 -43.04 4.23 5.75
CA LYS A 162 -43.72 4.37 4.45
C LYS A 162 -43.49 5.73 3.80
N ALA A 163 -42.66 6.59 4.38
CA ALA A 163 -42.32 7.87 3.80
C ALA A 163 -41.62 7.68 2.45
N VAL A 164 -42.05 8.45 1.45
CA VAL A 164 -41.52 8.40 0.08
C VAL A 164 -40.01 8.71 0.03
N PHE A 165 -39.53 9.57 0.95
CA PHE A 165 -38.15 10.04 1.03
C PHE A 165 -37.31 9.33 2.11
N LYS A 166 -37.78 8.21 2.67
CA LYS A 166 -37.08 7.53 3.78
C LYS A 166 -35.63 7.13 3.47
N ARG A 167 -35.33 6.79 2.21
CA ARG A 167 -33.99 6.41 1.76
C ARG A 167 -33.01 7.58 1.80
N ASP A 168 -33.49 8.76 1.40
CA ASP A 168 -32.69 9.98 1.36
C ASP A 168 -32.49 10.50 2.79
N ALA A 169 -33.56 10.51 3.60
CA ALA A 169 -33.48 10.87 5.03
C ALA A 169 -32.53 9.96 5.83
N LEU A 170 -32.48 8.65 5.51
CA LEU A 170 -31.51 7.73 6.12
C LEU A 170 -30.07 8.11 5.74
N VAL A 171 -29.82 8.46 4.48
CA VAL A 171 -28.49 8.89 4.02
C VAL A 171 -28.06 10.16 4.76
N ASP A 172 -28.93 11.16 4.85
CA ASP A 172 -28.65 12.41 5.57
C ASP A 172 -28.31 12.14 7.05
N LYS A 173 -29.08 11.27 7.71
CA LYS A 173 -28.82 10.85 9.08
C LYS A 173 -27.44 10.17 9.23
N LEU A 174 -27.09 9.28 8.30
CA LEU A 174 -25.83 8.54 8.35
C LEU A 174 -24.64 9.47 8.08
N ILE A 175 -24.71 10.35 7.09
CA ILE A 175 -23.64 11.32 6.78
C ILE A 175 -23.39 12.27 7.96
N ALA A 176 -24.45 12.67 8.67
CA ALA A 176 -24.34 13.54 9.85
C ALA A 176 -23.82 12.83 11.12
N SER A 177 -23.60 11.51 11.07
CA SER A 177 -23.21 10.72 12.23
C SER A 177 -21.70 10.77 12.50
N PRO A 178 -21.24 10.64 13.77
CA PRO A 178 -19.81 10.55 14.06
C PRO A 178 -19.16 9.31 13.43
N GLU A 179 -19.90 8.22 13.26
CA GLU A 179 -19.40 6.98 12.66
C GLU A 179 -19.06 7.15 11.17
N PHE A 180 -19.72 8.06 10.47
CA PHE A 180 -19.32 8.45 9.12
C PHE A 180 -17.92 9.06 9.12
N ILE A 181 -17.63 9.96 10.07
CA ILE A 181 -16.30 10.57 10.20
C ILE A 181 -15.26 9.49 10.47
N ASP A 182 -15.53 8.54 11.36
CA ASP A 182 -14.60 7.44 11.66
C ASP A 182 -14.32 6.57 10.43
N LYS A 183 -15.37 6.14 9.72
CA LYS A 183 -15.25 5.30 8.52
C LYS A 183 -14.44 5.97 7.42
N TRP A 184 -14.75 7.23 7.13
CA TRP A 184 -14.07 7.96 6.07
C TRP A 184 -12.68 8.43 6.48
N ALA A 185 -12.43 8.68 7.77
CA ALA A 185 -11.09 8.98 8.26
C ALA A 185 -10.18 7.77 8.10
N GLN A 186 -10.68 6.57 8.37
CA GLN A 186 -9.95 5.33 8.08
C GLN A 186 -9.65 5.19 6.58
N PHE A 187 -10.66 5.38 5.72
CA PHE A 187 -10.47 5.29 4.26
C PHE A 187 -9.38 6.23 3.75
N PHE A 188 -9.44 7.52 4.15
CA PHE A 188 -8.43 8.49 3.75
C PHE A 188 -7.09 8.26 4.45
N GLY A 189 -7.08 7.77 5.68
CA GLY A 189 -5.88 7.35 6.39
C GLY A 189 -5.13 6.27 5.63
N ASP A 190 -5.84 5.27 5.12
CA ASP A 190 -5.27 4.21 4.29
C ASP A 190 -4.78 4.77 2.95
N LEU A 191 -5.60 5.58 2.27
CA LEU A 191 -5.27 6.20 0.99
C LEU A 191 -4.00 7.09 1.08
N TYR A 192 -3.86 7.85 2.16
CA TYR A 192 -2.71 8.73 2.42
C TYR A 192 -1.57 8.04 3.19
N LYS A 193 -1.69 6.73 3.43
CA LYS A 193 -0.70 5.89 4.11
C LYS A 193 -0.31 6.47 5.48
N ASN A 194 -1.29 6.82 6.30
CA ASN A 194 -1.08 7.43 7.61
C ASN A 194 -0.50 6.41 8.62
N THR A 195 0.83 6.32 8.67
CA THR A 195 1.58 5.47 9.60
C THR A 195 2.64 6.27 10.35
N ALA A 196 2.90 5.91 11.60
CA ALA A 196 3.96 6.50 12.41
C ALA A 196 5.35 6.09 11.93
N PHE A 197 5.52 4.81 11.58
CA PHE A 197 6.79 4.23 11.17
C PHE A 197 6.60 3.24 10.02
N SER A 198 7.52 3.29 9.05
CA SER A 198 7.71 2.30 7.99
C SER A 198 9.18 2.30 7.58
N THR A 199 9.61 1.42 6.67
CA THR A 199 11.02 1.24 6.28
C THR A 199 11.74 2.56 5.96
N ASN A 200 11.05 3.50 5.30
CA ASN A 200 11.59 4.80 4.92
C ASN A 200 10.76 5.99 5.45
N ILE A 201 9.80 5.73 6.35
CA ILE A 201 8.88 6.76 6.86
C ILE A 201 9.08 6.87 8.36
N ASN A 202 9.36 8.09 8.81
CA ASN A 202 9.43 8.42 10.22
C ASN A 202 8.62 9.69 10.50
N ARG A 203 7.32 9.51 10.78
CA ARG A 203 6.41 10.61 11.20
C ARG A 203 6.34 10.74 12.71
N TYR A 204 6.84 9.76 13.44
CA TYR A 204 6.58 9.55 14.87
C TYR A 204 5.08 9.44 15.18
N ILE A 205 4.76 9.12 16.43
CA ILE A 205 3.36 8.98 16.86
C ILE A 205 2.64 10.34 16.74
N SER A 206 3.25 11.41 17.25
CA SER A 206 2.66 12.76 17.22
C SER A 206 2.35 13.25 15.80
N GLY A 207 3.21 12.97 14.81
CA GLY A 207 2.95 13.36 13.42
C GLY A 207 1.79 12.57 12.81
N ARG A 208 1.74 11.26 13.08
CA ARG A 208 0.61 10.40 12.65
C ARG A 208 -0.72 10.82 13.26
N GLU A 209 -0.75 11.18 14.56
CA GLU A 209 -1.95 11.70 15.22
C GLU A 209 -2.35 13.08 14.67
N SER A 210 -1.39 13.98 14.45
CA SER A 210 -1.65 15.29 13.82
C SER A 210 -2.25 15.14 12.43
N PHE A 211 -1.78 14.16 11.65
CA PHE A 211 -2.33 13.87 10.34
C PHE A 211 -3.74 13.27 10.43
N ASP A 212 -3.96 12.31 11.33
CA ASP A 212 -5.30 11.72 11.57
C ASP A 212 -6.32 12.80 11.94
N GLN A 213 -5.94 13.73 12.83
CA GLN A 213 -6.78 14.85 13.23
C GLN A 213 -7.10 15.78 12.06
N TRP A 214 -6.13 16.06 11.18
CA TRP A 214 -6.38 16.86 9.97
C TRP A 214 -7.34 16.14 9.01
N ILE A 215 -7.22 14.83 8.83
CA ILE A 215 -8.11 14.02 7.99
C ILE A 215 -9.53 14.08 8.55
N ARG A 216 -9.70 13.77 9.84
CA ARG A 216 -11.00 13.80 10.55
C ARG A 216 -11.66 15.17 10.44
N THR A 217 -10.91 16.23 10.69
CA THR A 217 -11.40 17.61 10.60
C THR A 217 -11.82 17.97 9.18
N SER A 218 -11.07 17.51 8.17
CA SER A 218 -11.40 17.75 6.76
C SER A 218 -12.72 17.09 6.37
N ILE A 219 -12.99 15.88 6.86
CA ILE A 219 -14.27 15.18 6.63
C ILE A 219 -15.40 15.87 7.39
N GLN A 220 -15.19 16.18 8.67
CA GLN A 220 -16.18 16.83 9.53
C GLN A 220 -16.63 18.19 8.99
N THR A 221 -15.71 18.94 8.39
CA THR A 221 -16.00 20.25 7.78
C THR A 221 -16.46 20.16 6.33
N ASN A 222 -16.66 18.94 5.81
CA ASN A 222 -17.05 18.67 4.43
C ASN A 222 -16.13 19.36 3.41
N LYS A 223 -14.82 19.30 3.65
CA LYS A 223 -13.80 19.87 2.77
C LYS A 223 -13.83 19.13 1.43
N SER A 224 -13.80 19.87 0.34
CA SER A 224 -13.82 19.26 -0.99
C SER A 224 -12.51 18.54 -1.29
N TYR A 225 -12.57 17.46 -2.08
CA TYR A 225 -11.40 16.63 -2.36
C TYR A 225 -10.26 17.40 -3.04
N ASN A 226 -10.58 18.38 -3.90
CA ASN A 226 -9.58 19.26 -4.52
C ASN A 226 -8.88 20.18 -3.50
N GLN A 227 -9.58 20.64 -2.45
CA GLN A 227 -8.98 21.42 -1.37
C GLN A 227 -8.06 20.54 -0.53
N MET A 228 -8.49 19.32 -0.18
CA MET A 228 -7.64 18.34 0.51
C MET A 228 -6.36 18.07 -0.29
N ALA A 229 -6.48 17.80 -1.60
CA ALA A 229 -5.33 17.55 -2.46
C ALA A 229 -4.37 18.75 -2.51
N ALA A 230 -4.90 19.97 -2.71
CA ALA A 230 -4.09 21.18 -2.75
C ALA A 230 -3.33 21.37 -1.43
N GLU A 231 -4.02 21.27 -0.29
CA GLU A 231 -3.40 21.41 1.04
C GLU A 231 -2.29 20.39 1.28
N LEU A 232 -2.49 19.12 0.89
CA LEU A 232 -1.52 18.05 1.10
C LEU A 232 -0.27 18.23 0.24
N ILE A 233 -0.43 18.61 -1.03
CA ILE A 233 0.67 18.76 -1.98
C ILE A 233 1.48 20.03 -1.70
N SER A 234 0.82 21.11 -1.24
CA SER A 234 1.48 22.39 -0.96
C SER A 234 1.80 22.62 0.52
N ALA A 235 1.66 21.60 1.37
CA ALA A 235 1.88 21.73 2.80
C ALA A 235 3.33 22.15 3.12
N SER A 236 3.52 22.93 4.19
CA SER A 236 4.84 23.28 4.71
C SER A 236 4.76 23.55 6.21
N GLY A 237 5.93 23.55 6.87
CA GLY A 237 6.06 23.78 8.32
C GLY A 237 6.34 22.50 9.11
N ASP A 238 6.02 22.55 10.41
CA ASP A 238 6.25 21.44 11.35
C ASP A 238 5.12 20.40 11.25
N ASN A 239 5.48 19.13 11.02
CA ASN A 239 4.53 18.03 10.85
C ASN A 239 3.79 17.64 12.13
N TYR A 240 4.25 18.05 13.31
CA TYR A 240 3.54 17.80 14.57
C TYR A 240 2.40 18.79 14.78
N THR A 241 2.47 19.98 14.19
CA THR A 241 1.46 21.04 14.34
C THR A 241 0.58 21.20 13.11
N ASN A 242 1.15 21.00 11.92
CA ASN A 242 0.43 21.00 10.65
C ASN A 242 0.29 19.58 10.10
N GLY A 243 -0.87 18.96 10.37
CA GLY A 243 -1.15 17.58 9.98
C GLY A 243 -0.95 17.28 8.49
N ALA A 244 -1.28 18.21 7.60
CA ALA A 244 -1.16 18.04 6.14
C ALA A 244 0.29 17.79 5.67
N VAL A 245 1.29 18.32 6.39
CA VAL A 245 2.72 18.14 6.07
C VAL A 245 3.11 16.66 6.11
N ASN A 246 2.40 15.83 6.88
CA ASN A 246 2.69 14.41 6.99
C ASN A 246 2.47 13.63 5.67
N PHE A 247 1.74 14.17 4.70
CA PHE A 247 1.71 13.60 3.35
C PHE A 247 3.10 13.66 2.71
N ILE A 248 3.75 14.83 2.77
CA ILE A 248 5.09 15.06 2.21
C ILE A 248 6.15 14.25 2.98
N VAL A 249 6.06 14.21 4.31
CA VAL A 249 6.97 13.38 5.13
C VAL A 249 6.88 11.89 4.74
N GLY A 250 5.69 11.43 4.33
CA GLY A 250 5.49 10.07 3.85
C GLY A 250 6.15 9.75 2.51
N GLY A 251 6.40 10.76 1.68
CA GLY A 251 7.09 10.63 0.40
C GLY A 251 8.59 10.90 0.47
N ASN A 252 9.13 11.19 1.66
CA ASN A 252 10.56 11.45 1.83
C ASN A 252 11.37 10.15 1.68
N VAL A 253 12.38 10.17 0.81
CA VAL A 253 13.33 9.06 0.63
C VAL A 253 14.62 9.41 1.38
N PRO A 254 14.82 8.88 2.60
CA PRO A 254 16.05 9.15 3.34
C PRO A 254 17.23 8.46 2.64
N MET A 255 18.44 9.01 2.83
CA MET A 255 19.71 8.43 2.32
C MET A 255 19.91 8.43 0.80
N GLY A 256 18.98 8.99 0.01
CA GLY A 256 19.12 9.21 -1.44
C GLY A 256 19.44 10.67 -1.81
N PRO A 257 19.74 10.95 -3.09
CA PRO A 257 19.73 12.31 -3.63
C PRO A 257 18.37 12.98 -3.38
N ALA A 258 18.36 14.30 -3.25
CA ALA A 258 17.10 15.05 -3.06
C ALA A 258 16.09 14.83 -4.21
N GLN A 259 16.59 14.46 -5.38
CA GLN A 259 15.81 14.10 -6.56
C GLN A 259 14.89 12.89 -6.31
N ASP A 260 15.35 11.89 -5.54
CA ASP A 260 14.55 10.68 -5.26
C ASP A 260 13.31 11.02 -4.43
N THR A 261 13.43 11.96 -3.49
CA THR A 261 12.27 12.48 -2.74
C THR A 261 11.30 13.22 -3.65
N MET A 262 11.79 14.02 -4.59
CA MET A 262 10.92 14.75 -5.54
C MET A 262 10.17 13.79 -6.47
N ASP A 263 10.88 12.79 -6.97
CA ASP A 263 10.35 11.72 -7.81
C ASP A 263 9.30 10.89 -7.06
N GLY A 264 9.60 10.46 -5.82
CA GLY A 264 8.67 9.73 -4.96
C GLY A 264 7.42 10.53 -4.62
N LEU A 265 7.56 11.83 -4.33
CA LEU A 265 6.42 12.73 -4.08
C LEU A 265 5.54 12.89 -5.32
N ALA A 266 6.14 12.97 -6.51
CA ALA A 266 5.38 13.09 -7.74
C ALA A 266 4.59 11.82 -8.06
N VAL A 267 5.19 10.64 -7.85
CA VAL A 267 4.50 9.35 -7.98
C VAL A 267 3.39 9.20 -6.95
N ALA A 268 3.65 9.54 -5.68
CA ALA A 268 2.63 9.50 -4.64
C ALA A 268 1.45 10.41 -4.98
N THR A 269 1.73 11.63 -5.42
CA THR A 269 0.70 12.60 -5.84
C THR A 269 -0.13 12.07 -7.01
N ALA A 270 0.54 11.59 -8.07
CA ALA A 270 -0.15 11.09 -9.26
C ALA A 270 -0.97 9.82 -8.96
N THR A 271 -0.45 8.93 -8.12
CA THR A 271 -1.16 7.70 -7.73
C THR A 271 -2.37 8.03 -6.85
N THR A 272 -2.17 8.81 -5.79
CA THR A 272 -3.20 9.10 -4.79
C THR A 272 -4.33 9.95 -5.35
N PHE A 273 -4.03 10.99 -6.14
CA PHE A 273 -5.03 11.97 -6.57
C PHE A 273 -5.50 11.80 -8.02
N LEU A 274 -4.68 11.19 -8.88
CA LEU A 274 -5.01 11.02 -10.31
C LEU A 274 -5.23 9.55 -10.70
N GLY A 275 -4.95 8.59 -9.81
CA GLY A 275 -5.04 7.16 -10.12
C GLY A 275 -3.97 6.66 -11.10
N LEU A 276 -2.90 7.44 -11.31
CA LEU A 276 -1.83 7.13 -12.27
C LEU A 276 -0.70 6.34 -11.61
N GLY A 277 -0.97 5.10 -11.21
CA GLY A 277 0.01 4.23 -10.54
C GLY A 277 1.25 3.88 -11.38
N SER A 278 1.15 3.98 -12.72
CA SER A 278 2.29 3.70 -13.62
C SER A 278 3.36 4.79 -13.63
N MET A 279 3.14 5.92 -12.95
CA MET A 279 4.14 6.99 -12.86
C MET A 279 5.44 6.51 -12.20
N ASP A 280 5.36 5.50 -11.33
CA ASP A 280 6.54 4.88 -10.71
C ASP A 280 7.45 4.21 -11.75
N CYS A 281 6.87 3.50 -12.73
CA CYS A 281 7.63 2.86 -13.80
C CYS A 281 8.36 3.91 -14.68
N LEU A 282 7.74 5.08 -14.88
CA LEU A 282 8.30 6.18 -15.66
C LEU A 282 9.44 6.93 -14.94
N LEU A 283 9.71 6.63 -13.66
CA LEU A 283 10.89 7.15 -12.96
C LEU A 283 12.19 6.52 -13.46
N CYS A 284 12.14 5.25 -13.86
CA CYS A 284 13.34 4.49 -14.21
C CYS A 284 13.37 4.06 -15.68
N HIS A 285 12.20 4.01 -16.34
CA HIS A 285 12.09 3.54 -17.70
C HIS A 285 11.58 4.62 -18.66
N ASP A 286 12.08 4.57 -19.90
CA ASP A 286 11.69 5.47 -20.99
C ASP A 286 11.56 4.66 -22.29
N GLY A 287 10.74 5.16 -23.23
CA GLY A 287 10.56 4.59 -24.57
C GLY A 287 9.17 4.01 -24.85
N SER A 288 8.80 3.99 -26.15
CA SER A 288 7.55 3.41 -26.65
C SER A 288 7.50 1.89 -26.43
N GLY A 289 6.37 1.35 -25.99
CA GLY A 289 6.19 -0.10 -25.78
C GLY A 289 6.54 -0.59 -24.37
N HIS A 290 7.14 0.25 -23.52
CA HIS A 290 7.65 -0.18 -22.22
C HIS A 290 6.55 -0.40 -21.16
N LEU A 291 5.41 0.29 -21.29
CA LEU A 291 4.29 0.21 -20.35
C LEU A 291 3.10 -0.59 -20.87
N ASP A 292 3.21 -1.25 -22.02
CA ASP A 292 2.11 -1.99 -22.67
C ASP A 292 1.54 -3.08 -21.76
N ALA A 293 2.40 -3.68 -20.92
CA ALA A 293 2.01 -4.68 -19.93
C ALA A 293 1.37 -4.08 -18.66
N VAL A 294 1.51 -2.77 -18.44
CA VAL A 294 1.08 -2.09 -17.20
C VAL A 294 -0.19 -1.26 -17.44
N ASN A 295 -0.22 -0.40 -18.46
CA ASN A 295 -1.43 0.30 -18.87
C ASN A 295 -1.43 0.78 -20.34
N LEU A 296 -2.64 0.87 -20.90
CA LEU A 296 -2.85 1.32 -22.29
C LEU A 296 -2.41 2.78 -22.52
N TRP A 297 -2.58 3.66 -21.53
CA TRP A 297 -2.15 5.06 -21.63
C TRP A 297 -0.63 5.21 -21.78
N GLY A 298 0.14 4.47 -20.97
CA GLY A 298 1.60 4.53 -20.93
C GLY A 298 2.28 3.93 -22.15
N SER A 299 1.60 3.05 -22.90
CA SER A 299 2.14 2.44 -24.13
C SER A 299 2.56 3.44 -25.21
N GLN A 300 1.90 4.60 -25.25
CA GLN A 300 1.98 5.58 -26.34
C GLN A 300 2.83 6.83 -26.02
N ILE A 301 3.39 6.93 -24.81
CA ILE A 301 4.04 8.17 -24.34
C ILE A 301 5.45 7.91 -23.81
N THR A 302 6.35 8.87 -24.01
CA THR A 302 7.69 8.84 -23.41
C THR A 302 7.67 9.39 -21.98
N ARG A 303 8.74 9.13 -21.22
CA ARG A 303 8.95 9.71 -19.88
C ARG A 303 8.85 11.24 -19.93
N ALA A 304 9.52 11.89 -20.88
CA ALA A 304 9.49 13.34 -21.01
C ALA A 304 8.07 13.88 -21.32
N GLN A 305 7.28 13.17 -22.12
CA GLN A 305 5.90 13.53 -22.42
C GLN A 305 4.97 13.35 -21.21
N ALA A 306 5.18 12.30 -20.42
CA ALA A 306 4.44 12.05 -19.19
C ALA A 306 4.71 13.14 -18.13
N TRP A 307 5.98 13.50 -17.90
CA TRP A 307 6.36 14.59 -17.00
C TRP A 307 5.93 15.97 -17.52
N GLY A 308 5.91 16.16 -18.84
CA GLY A 308 5.37 17.35 -19.48
C GLY A 308 3.85 17.49 -19.35
N CYS A 309 3.16 16.44 -18.87
CA CYS A 309 1.73 16.34 -18.54
C CYS A 309 0.85 17.42 -19.22
N PRO A 310 0.63 17.32 -20.54
CA PRO A 310 -0.29 18.21 -21.26
C PRO A 310 -1.79 17.89 -21.14
N PRO A 311 -2.32 16.85 -20.44
CA PRO A 311 -3.76 16.60 -20.50
C PRO A 311 -4.60 17.70 -19.83
N PHE A 312 -4.01 18.52 -18.94
CA PHE A 312 -4.67 19.69 -18.35
C PHE A 312 -4.45 21.01 -19.11
N SER A 313 -3.56 21.04 -20.11
CA SER A 313 -3.25 22.25 -20.90
C SER A 313 -3.79 22.22 -22.33
N ARG A 314 -4.52 21.17 -22.74
CA ARG A 314 -5.31 21.18 -23.99
C ARG A 314 -6.56 22.05 -23.84
N VAL A 315 -6.36 23.37 -23.79
CA VAL A 315 -7.24 24.25 -24.57
C VAL A 315 -7.03 23.84 -26.03
N PRO A 316 -8.07 23.49 -26.79
CA PRO A 316 -7.92 23.12 -28.18
C PRO A 316 -7.18 24.25 -28.91
N ALA A 317 -6.02 23.95 -29.49
CA ALA A 317 -5.35 24.82 -30.43
C ALA A 317 -6.26 24.97 -31.66
N GLY A 318 -7.20 25.90 -31.59
CA GLY A 318 -8.27 26.06 -32.59
C GLY A 318 -9.43 26.94 -32.14
N ALA A 319 -9.62 27.20 -30.83
CA ALA A 319 -10.57 28.20 -30.40
C ALA A 319 -9.94 29.60 -30.49
N SER A 320 -10.01 30.21 -31.67
CA SER A 320 -9.71 31.63 -31.85
C SER A 320 -10.52 32.44 -30.84
N ARG A 321 -9.80 33.15 -29.98
CA ARG A 321 -10.33 34.11 -29.02
C ARG A 321 -11.05 35.20 -29.82
N ARG A 322 -12.37 35.08 -30.00
CA ARG A 322 -13.19 36.17 -30.53
C ARG A 322 -13.13 37.28 -29.49
N GLN A 323 -12.35 38.29 -29.80
CA GLN A 323 -12.24 39.52 -29.04
C GLN A 323 -13.63 40.15 -28.98
N GLU A 324 -14.31 40.06 -27.84
CA GLU A 324 -15.33 41.03 -27.50
C GLU A 324 -14.60 42.32 -27.13
N ARG A 325 -14.60 43.26 -28.06
CA ARG A 325 -14.50 44.69 -27.81
C ARG A 325 -15.60 45.34 -28.64
N GLY A 326 -16.33 46.26 -27.99
CA GLY A 326 -17.41 47.02 -28.60
C GLY A 326 -16.98 47.92 -29.75
#